data_AF-A0A0F8W7W8-F1
#
_entry.id   AF-A0A0F8W7W8-F1
#
_cell.length_a   1.000
_cell.length_b   1.000
_cell.length_c   1.000
_cell.angle_alpha   90.00
_cell.angle_beta   90.00
_cell.angle_gamma   90.00
#
_symmetry.space_group_name_H-M   'P 1'
#
loop_
_entity.id
_entity.type
_entity.pdbx_description
1 polymer ?
#
loop_
_entity_poly.entity_id
_entity_poly.type
_entity_poly.pdbx_seq_one_letter_code
_entity_poly.pdbx_strand_id
1 'polypeptide(L)'
;MIEEVILIGLAAWRLTALISYERGPFDVFLRFRQLLGFDHNPLNGEPESWPGTTLPRIISCPWCLGLWITPGVWAVWEYIDPVIVMVVAASAVLIAVEKWARG
;
A
#
# COMPACT_ATOMS: atom_id res chain seq x y z
N MET A 1 11.28 -15.24 -13.86
CA MET A 1 12.09 -14.03 -13.62
C MET A 1 11.35 -12.72 -13.93
N ILE A 2 11.05 -12.38 -15.19
CA ILE A 2 10.42 -11.06 -15.50
C ILE A 2 8.99 -10.98 -14.93
N GLU A 3 8.20 -12.06 -15.07
CA GLU A 3 6.84 -12.13 -14.56
C GLU A 3 6.77 -11.96 -13.03
N GLU A 4 7.62 -12.67 -12.29
CA GLU A 4 7.70 -12.55 -10.82
C GLU A 4 7.98 -11.09 -10.40
N VAL A 5 8.93 -10.42 -11.07
CA VAL A 5 9.27 -9.02 -10.77
C VAL A 5 8.07 -8.10 -10.99
N ILE A 6 7.29 -8.33 -12.05
CA ILE A 6 6.07 -7.56 -12.32
C ILE A 6 5.03 -7.80 -11.23
N LEU A 7 4.76 -9.05 -10.86
CA LEU A 7 3.75 -9.39 -9.85
C LEU A 7 4.14 -8.87 -8.46
N ILE A 8 5.39 -9.05 -8.06
CA ILE A 8 5.92 -8.53 -6.79
C ILE A 8 5.87 -7.00 -6.79
N GLY A 9 6.25 -6.34 -7.89
CA GLY A 9 6.17 -4.89 -8.02
C GLY A 9 4.75 -4.35 -7.88
N LEU A 10 3.78 -4.97 -8.56
CA LEU A 10 2.36 -4.59 -8.48
C LEU A 10 1.79 -4.82 -7.08
N ALA A 11 2.12 -5.94 -6.45
CA ALA A 11 1.68 -6.23 -5.09
C ALA A 11 2.31 -5.27 -4.07
N ALA A 12 3.60 -4.97 -4.20
CA ALA A 12 4.29 -4.01 -3.34
C ALA A 12 3.71 -2.60 -3.48
N TRP A 13 3.42 -2.17 -4.71
CA TRP A 13 2.74 -0.91 -4.95
C TRP A 13 1.36 -0.87 -4.30
N ARG A 14 0.56 -1.95 -4.44
CA ARG A 14 -0.78 -2.03 -3.83
C ARG A 14 -0.74 -1.89 -2.32
N LEU A 15 0.15 -2.64 -1.66
CA LEU A 15 0.28 -2.58 -0.20
C LEU A 15 0.77 -1.20 0.26
N THR A 16 1.72 -0.62 -0.47
CA THR A 16 2.20 0.74 -0.21
C THR A 16 1.06 1.75 -0.32
N ALA A 17 0.23 1.65 -1.36
CA ALA A 17 -0.92 2.52 -1.57
C ALA A 17 -1.96 2.40 -0.43
N LEU A 18 -2.27 1.16 -0.04
CA LEU A 18 -3.18 0.86 1.06
C LEU A 18 -2.72 1.47 2.37
N ILE A 19 -1.43 1.36 2.67
CA ILE A 19 -0.87 1.81 3.94
C ILE A 19 -0.70 3.33 3.96
N SER A 20 -0.25 3.94 2.86
CA SER A 20 0.12 5.36 2.85
C SER A 20 -1.06 6.31 2.68
N TYR A 21 -2.08 5.98 1.87
CA TYR A 21 -3.14 6.95 1.55
C TYR A 21 -4.56 6.40 1.46
N GLU A 22 -4.78 5.11 1.16
CA GLU A 22 -6.16 4.58 1.09
C GLU A 22 -6.76 4.26 2.47
N ARG A 23 -8.09 4.35 2.61
CA ARG A 23 -8.80 3.91 3.82
C ARG A 23 -8.78 2.39 3.98
N GLY A 24 -8.90 1.69 2.85
CA GLY A 24 -9.13 0.24 2.75
C GLY A 24 -10.41 -0.24 3.43
N PRO A 25 -10.62 -1.57 3.52
CA PRO A 25 -11.85 -2.15 4.04
C PRO A 25 -12.01 -1.82 5.53
N PHE A 26 -13.23 -1.47 5.95
CA PHE A 26 -13.59 -1.13 7.33
C PHE A 26 -12.72 -0.03 7.98
N ASP A 27 -12.14 0.87 7.17
CA ASP A 27 -11.25 1.95 7.61
C ASP A 27 -10.01 1.47 8.39
N VAL A 28 -9.56 0.23 8.17
CA VAL A 28 -8.45 -0.37 8.94
C VAL A 28 -7.16 0.44 8.78
N PHE A 29 -6.83 0.87 7.55
CA PHE A 29 -5.59 1.64 7.31
C PHE A 29 -5.72 3.09 7.77
N LEU A 30 -6.93 3.65 7.75
CA LEU A 30 -7.21 4.96 8.35
C LEU A 30 -6.99 4.91 9.86
N ARG A 31 -7.55 3.91 10.55
CA ARG A 31 -7.37 3.71 12.00
C ARG A 31 -5.91 3.47 12.36
N PHE A 32 -5.20 2.64 11.58
CA PHE A 32 -3.77 2.41 11.76
C PHE A 32 -2.96 3.73 11.69
N ARG A 33 -3.23 4.58 10.70
CA ARG A 33 -2.56 5.88 10.59
C ARG A 33 -2.97 6.87 11.69
N GLN A 34 -4.22 6.84 12.13
CA GLN A 34 -4.66 7.64 13.29
C GLN A 34 -3.93 7.24 14.57
N LEU A 35 -3.71 5.94 14.79
CA LEU A 35 -2.89 5.45 15.92
C LEU A 35 -1.45 5.94 15.85
N LEU A 36 -0.93 6.17 14.65
CA LEU A 36 0.41 6.74 14.42
C LEU A 36 0.45 8.28 14.47
N GLY A 37 -0.69 8.93 14.73
CA GLY A 37 -0.79 10.37 14.95
C GLY A 37 -0.98 11.20 13.68
N PHE A 38 -1.37 10.60 12.55
CA PHE A 38 -1.67 11.34 11.33
C PHE A 38 -3.05 11.99 11.42
N ASP A 39 -3.15 13.27 11.08
CA ASP A 39 -4.44 13.90 10.80
C ASP A 39 -4.90 13.55 9.39
N HIS A 40 -6.21 13.40 9.22
CA HIS A 40 -6.81 12.99 7.96
C HIS A 40 -7.98 13.87 7.61
N ASN A 41 -8.16 14.08 6.31
CA ASN A 41 -9.33 14.75 5.79
C ASN A 41 -10.58 13.88 6.04
N PRO A 42 -11.65 14.42 6.65
CA PRO A 42 -12.84 13.65 6.99
C PRO A 42 -13.64 13.18 5.76
N LEU A 43 -13.53 13.86 4.62
CA LEU A 43 -14.29 13.55 3.41
C LEU A 43 -13.69 12.39 2.62
N ASN A 44 -12.37 12.33 2.46
CA ASN A 44 -11.71 11.32 1.62
C ASN A 44 -10.78 10.36 2.42
N GLY A 45 -10.39 10.69 3.65
CA GLY A 45 -9.48 9.89 4.49
C GLY A 45 -8.02 9.91 4.07
N GLU A 46 -7.65 10.88 3.24
CA GLU A 46 -6.26 11.14 2.89
C GLU A 46 -5.55 11.84 4.06
N PRO A 47 -4.25 11.58 4.28
CA PRO A 47 -3.49 12.22 5.34
C PRO A 47 -3.22 13.69 5.00
N GLU A 48 -3.56 14.61 5.92
CA GLU A 48 -3.30 16.04 5.79
C GLU A 48 -2.07 16.49 6.60
N SER A 49 -1.74 15.76 7.66
CA SER A 49 -0.55 16.03 8.48
C SER A 49 0.34 14.80 8.58
N TRP A 50 1.65 15.05 8.65
CA TRP A 50 2.68 14.02 8.76
C TRP A 50 3.47 14.22 10.05
N PRO A 51 3.36 13.29 11.02
CA PRO A 51 4.13 13.37 12.26
C PRO A 51 5.63 13.35 11.98
N GLY A 52 6.40 14.17 12.69
CA GLY A 52 7.86 14.29 12.50
C GLY A 52 8.69 13.12 13.03
N THR A 53 8.07 12.08 13.58
CA THR A 53 8.76 10.90 14.13
C THR A 53 9.18 9.92 13.02
N THR A 54 10.23 9.14 13.26
CA THR A 54 10.90 8.32 12.22
C THR A 54 9.97 7.33 11.52
N LEU A 55 9.08 6.66 12.27
CA LEU A 55 8.22 5.61 11.73
C LEU A 55 7.05 6.18 10.88
N PRO A 56 6.27 7.18 11.36
CA PRO A 56 5.32 7.92 10.54
C PRO A 56 5.93 8.54 9.27
N ARG A 57 7.18 9.01 9.34
CA ARG A 57 7.87 9.56 8.17
C ARG A 57 8.18 8.54 7.08
N ILE A 58 8.38 7.27 7.44
CA ILE A 58 8.54 6.19 6.46
C ILE A 58 7.20 5.87 5.81
N ILE A 59 6.13 5.80 6.61
CA ILE A 59 4.77 5.46 6.17
C ILE A 59 4.16 6.58 5.31
N SER A 60 4.49 7.84 5.60
CA SER A 60 3.99 9.00 4.87
C SER A 60 4.54 9.10 3.45
N CYS A 61 5.72 8.54 3.19
CA CYS A 61 6.35 8.59 1.88
C CYS A 61 6.17 7.24 1.17
N PRO A 62 5.30 7.15 0.14
CA PRO A 62 5.08 5.90 -0.60
C PRO A 62 6.37 5.33 -1.19
N TRP A 63 7.31 6.19 -1.59
CA TRP A 63 8.61 5.77 -2.12
C TRP A 63 9.49 5.12 -1.05
N CYS A 64 9.52 5.70 0.16
CA CYS A 64 10.25 5.14 1.28
C CYS A 64 9.60 3.84 1.76
N LEU A 65 8.27 3.83 1.89
CA LEU A 65 7.54 2.65 2.30
C LEU A 65 7.68 1.52 1.27
N GLY A 66 7.61 1.83 -0.03
CA GLY A 66 7.78 0.86 -1.12
C GLY A 66 9.14 0.17 -1.09
N LEU A 67 10.21 0.88 -0.71
CA LEU A 67 11.54 0.29 -0.51
C LEU A 67 11.53 -0.83 0.54
N TRP A 68 10.75 -0.66 1.62
CA TRP A 68 10.64 -1.66 2.70
C TRP A 68 9.62 -2.75 2.40
N ILE A 69 8.52 -2.41 1.71
CA ILE A 69 7.46 -3.36 1.37
C ILE A 69 7.93 -4.35 0.30
N THR A 70 8.71 -3.91 -0.70
CA THR A 70 9.16 -4.76 -1.81
C THR A 70 9.93 -6.03 -1.35
N PRO A 71 10.97 -5.95 -0.50
CA PRO A 71 11.64 -7.15 0.00
C PRO A 71 10.73 -8.01 0.89
N GLY A 72 9.77 -7.39 1.60
CA GLY A 72 8.75 -8.12 2.35
C GLY A 72 7.85 -8.96 1.45
N VAL A 73 7.36 -8.39 0.35
CA VAL A 73 6.54 -9.10 -0.66
C VAL A 73 7.35 -10.19 -1.35
N TRP A 74 8.62 -9.92 -1.67
CA TRP A 74 9.52 -10.92 -2.22
C TRP A 74 9.72 -12.10 -1.25
N ALA A 75 9.86 -11.84 0.06
CA ALA A 75 9.95 -12.89 1.06
C ALA A 75 8.66 -13.72 1.17
N VAL A 76 7.48 -13.10 1.04
CA VAL A 76 6.19 -13.83 1.01
C VAL A 76 6.11 -14.75 -0.22
N TRP A 77 6.60 -14.29 -1.37
CA TRP A 77 6.68 -15.10 -2.60
C TRP A 77 7.54 -16.35 -2.42
N GLU A 78 8.73 -16.19 -1.85
CA GLU A 78 9.73 -17.26 -1.76
C GLU A 78 9.45 -18.25 -0.61
N TYR A 79 8.98 -17.75 0.54
CA TYR A 79 8.97 -18.54 1.78
C TYR A 79 7.56 -18.89 2.31
N ILE A 80 6.49 -18.32 1.76
CA ILE A 80 5.13 -18.52 2.28
C ILE A 80 4.22 -19.12 1.21
N ASP A 81 3.69 -18.29 0.32
CA ASP A 81 2.79 -18.72 -0.76
C ASP A 81 2.70 -17.61 -1.83
N PRO A 82 3.13 -17.86 -3.08
CA PRO A 82 3.05 -16.90 -4.17
C PRO A 82 1.62 -16.51 -4.54
N VAL A 83 0.61 -17.35 -4.23
CA VAL A 83 -0.81 -17.05 -4.49
C VAL A 83 -1.24 -15.77 -3.77
N ILE A 84 -0.73 -15.53 -2.56
CA ILE A 84 -1.03 -14.31 -1.81
C ILE A 84 -0.58 -13.07 -2.59
N VAL A 85 0.65 -13.09 -3.11
CA VAL A 85 1.21 -12.00 -3.90
C VAL A 85 0.42 -11.80 -5.19
N MET A 86 0.04 -12.89 -5.88
CA MET A 86 -0.77 -12.82 -7.10
C MET A 86 -2.13 -12.18 -6.85
N VAL A 87 -2.82 -12.55 -5.76
CA VAL A 87 -4.12 -11.96 -5.39
C VAL A 87 -3.99 -10.47 -5.07
N VAL A 88 -2.95 -10.09 -4.32
CA VAL A 88 -2.69 -8.68 -4.00
C VAL A 88 -2.36 -7.89 -5.27
N ALA A 89 -1.51 -8.42 -6.16
CA ALA A 89 -1.19 -7.82 -7.44
C ALA A 89 -2.43 -7.65 -8.33
N ALA A 90 -3.29 -8.66 -8.41
CA ALA A 90 -4.53 -8.59 -9.18
C ALA A 90 -5.47 -7.49 -8.68
N SER A 91 -5.52 -7.24 -7.36
CA SER A 91 -6.34 -6.13 -6.82
C SER A 91 -5.86 -4.74 -7.26
N ALA A 92 -4.57 -4.58 -7.60
CA ALA A 92 -4.05 -3.34 -8.18
C ALA A 92 -4.63 -3.08 -9.57
N VAL A 93 -4.84 -4.15 -10.36
CA VAL A 93 -5.42 -4.05 -11.71
C VAL A 93 -6.84 -3.52 -11.64
N LEU A 94 -7.63 -3.92 -10.63
CA LEU A 94 -9.01 -3.43 -10.46
C LEU A 94 -9.07 -1.91 -10.30
N ILE A 95 -8.14 -1.33 -9.54
CA ILE A 95 -8.06 0.13 -9.33
C ILE A 95 -7.63 0.83 -10.61
N ALA A 96 -6.66 0.27 -11.33
CA ALA A 96 -6.22 0.82 -12.61
C ALA A 96 -7.38 0.84 -13.62
N VAL A 97 -8.18 -0.24 -13.68
CA VAL A 97 -9.38 -0.32 -14.52
C VAL A 97 -10.44 0.67 -14.07
N GLU A 98 -10.70 0.81 -12.77
CA GLU A 98 -11.67 1.77 -12.26
C GLU A 98 -11.28 3.21 -12.61
N LYS A 99 -10.02 3.59 -12.39
CA LYS A 99 -9.52 4.93 -12.74
C LYS A 99 -9.63 5.18 -14.24
N TRP A 100 -9.25 4.20 -15.06
CA TRP A 100 -9.39 4.31 -16.51
C TRP A 100 -10.85 4.43 -16.97
N ALA A 101 -11.77 3.73 -16.32
CA ALA A 101 -13.19 3.79 -16.62
C ALA A 101 -13.86 5.10 -16.18
N ARG A 102 -13.36 5.75 -15.12
CA ARG A 102 -13.94 6.98 -14.56
C ARG A 102 -13.33 8.28 -15.09
N GLY A 103 -12.18 8.22 -15.77
CA GLY A 103 -11.50 9.37 -16.37
C GLY A 103 -10.61 10.11 -15.37
#